data_AF-A0AB39N1J6-F1
#
_entry.id   AF-A0AB39N1J6-F1
#
_cell.length_a   1.000
_cell.length_b   1.000
_cell.length_c   1.000
_cell.angle_alpha   90.00
_cell.angle_beta   90.00
_cell.angle_gamma   90.00
#
_symmetry.space_group_name_H-M   'P 1'
#
loop_
_entity.id
_entity.type
_entity.pdbx_description
1 polymer ?
#
loop_
_entity_poly.entity_id
_entity_poly.type
_entity_poly.pdbx_seq_one_letter_code
_entity_poly.pdbx_strand_id
1 'polypeptide(L)'
;MPDNTSPLWWLFAVLSALIFLALWYPGMVNNRQKAVISCAPLLSIVVLFGYSRANDESIIEWLPIYCAMILGFALAAVGHWKALRTFMAWRAENPGKPDSEGPSTPWMLQLAVTLPGLSIPAFLLFR
;
A
#
# COMPACT_ATOMS: atom_id res chain seq x y z
N MET A 1 -24.23 11.90 3.63
CA MET A 1 -23.09 11.03 3.31
C MET A 1 -21.94 11.93 2.89
N PRO A 2 -20.67 11.60 3.20
CA PRO A 2 -19.54 12.35 2.64
C PRO A 2 -19.68 12.39 1.11
N ASP A 3 -19.36 13.52 0.48
CA ASP A 3 -19.40 13.61 -0.99
C ASP A 3 -18.24 12.79 -1.57
N ASN A 4 -18.51 11.53 -1.89
CA ASN A 4 -17.58 10.59 -2.50
C ASN A 4 -17.24 10.97 -3.96
N THR A 5 -17.90 11.97 -4.51
CA THR A 5 -17.72 12.50 -5.88
C THR A 5 -16.88 13.78 -5.91
N SER A 6 -16.40 14.26 -4.75
CA SER A 6 -15.60 15.47 -4.69
C SER A 6 -14.23 15.27 -5.37
N PRO A 7 -13.81 16.19 -6.28
CA PRO A 7 -12.49 16.12 -6.91
C PRO A 7 -11.33 16.28 -5.91
N LEU A 8 -11.60 16.71 -4.67
CA LEU A 8 -10.63 16.76 -3.57
C LEU A 8 -10.06 15.37 -3.23
N TRP A 9 -10.75 14.29 -3.56
CA TRP A 9 -10.24 12.93 -3.35
C TRP A 9 -8.94 12.64 -4.12
N TRP A 10 -8.68 13.34 -5.24
CA TRP A 10 -7.40 13.26 -5.92
C TRP A 10 -6.25 13.83 -5.07
N LEU A 11 -6.49 14.92 -4.34
CA LEU A 11 -5.50 15.47 -3.42
C LEU A 11 -5.20 14.47 -2.30
N PHE A 12 -6.23 13.87 -1.71
CA PHE A 12 -6.06 12.83 -0.69
C PHE A 12 -5.34 11.59 -1.23
N ALA A 13 -5.59 11.19 -2.47
CA ALA A 13 -4.89 10.08 -3.11
C ALA A 13 -3.40 10.36 -3.28
N VAL A 14 -3.04 11.56 -3.72
CA VAL A 14 -1.64 12.01 -3.84
C VAL A 14 -0.97 12.05 -2.46
N LEU A 15 -1.62 12.67 -1.47
CA LEU A 15 -1.08 12.74 -0.09
C LEU A 15 -0.89 11.35 0.52
N SER A 16 -1.85 10.44 0.31
CA SER A 16 -1.77 9.06 0.79
C SER A 16 -0.59 8.32 0.17
N ALA A 17 -0.37 8.48 -1.13
CA ALA A 17 0.78 7.91 -1.82
C ALA A 17 2.10 8.49 -1.27
N LEU A 18 2.18 9.80 -1.03
CA LEU A 18 3.38 10.42 -0.45
C LEU A 18 3.67 9.91 0.98
N ILE A 19 2.63 9.78 1.82
CA ILE A 19 2.75 9.21 3.17
C ILE A 19 3.24 7.77 3.10
N PHE A 20 2.67 6.96 2.20
CA PHE A 20 3.12 5.59 1.97
C PHE A 20 4.61 5.53 1.61
N LEU A 21 5.07 6.35 0.66
CA LEU A 21 6.48 6.37 0.28
C LEU A 21 7.37 6.85 1.44
N ALA A 22 6.97 7.88 2.15
CA ALA A 22 7.72 8.41 3.29
C ALA A 22 7.90 7.35 4.40
N LEU A 23 6.88 6.52 4.65
CA LEU A 23 6.94 5.49 5.68
C LEU A 23 7.67 4.23 5.22
N TRP A 24 7.63 3.89 3.93
CA TRP A 24 8.28 2.68 3.42
C TRP A 24 9.74 2.88 3.00
N TYR A 25 10.12 4.07 2.50
CA TYR A 25 11.47 4.36 2.03
C TYR A 25 12.59 4.11 3.06
N PRO A 26 12.44 4.44 4.36
CA PRO A 26 13.46 4.17 5.36
C PRO A 26 13.77 2.67 5.55
N GLY A 27 12.83 1.79 5.18
CA GLY A 27 13.00 0.34 5.23
C GLY A 27 13.74 -0.25 4.02
N MET A 28 13.96 0.54 2.96
CA MET A 28 14.60 0.07 1.72
C MET A 28 16.11 0.29 1.75
N VAL A 29 16.89 -0.73 1.39
CA VAL A 29 18.36 -0.68 1.47
C VAL A 29 19.04 -0.24 0.18
N ASN A 30 18.37 -0.36 -0.98
CA ASN A 30 18.93 0.01 -2.27
C ASN A 30 17.92 0.75 -3.17
N ASN A 31 18.44 1.41 -4.21
CA ASN A 31 17.62 2.23 -5.12
C ASN A 31 16.63 1.39 -5.94
N ARG A 32 16.96 0.12 -6.22
CA ARG A 32 16.05 -0.80 -6.92
C ARG A 32 14.80 -1.10 -6.10
N GLN A 33 14.97 -1.38 -4.80
CA GLN A 33 13.85 -1.61 -3.89
C GLN A 33 12.99 -0.35 -3.73
N LYS A 34 13.62 0.83 -3.67
CA LYS A 34 12.91 2.12 -3.70
C LYS A 34 12.08 2.27 -4.97
N ALA A 35 12.66 1.99 -6.15
CA ALA A 35 11.91 2.05 -7.41
C ALA A 35 10.71 1.10 -7.43
N VAL A 36 10.89 -0.14 -6.96
CA VAL A 36 9.80 -1.13 -6.90
C VAL A 36 8.69 -0.68 -5.94
N ILE A 37 9.03 -0.18 -4.75
CA ILE A 37 8.00 0.26 -3.79
C ILE A 37 7.29 1.55 -4.28
N SER A 38 7.96 2.41 -5.04
CA SER A 38 7.33 3.57 -5.69
C SER A 38 6.26 3.17 -6.71
N CYS A 39 6.39 1.99 -7.33
CA CYS A 39 5.38 1.49 -8.26
C CYS A 39 4.11 1.00 -7.57
N ALA A 40 4.14 0.67 -6.27
CA ALA A 40 2.98 0.11 -5.57
C ALA A 40 1.71 1.01 -5.62
N PRO A 41 1.77 2.32 -5.27
CA PRO A 41 0.60 3.20 -5.40
C PRO A 41 0.15 3.37 -6.85
N LEU A 42 1.09 3.41 -7.80
CA LEU A 42 0.78 3.54 -9.23
C LEU A 42 0.08 2.29 -9.80
N LEU A 43 0.53 1.10 -9.44
CA LEU A 43 -0.12 -0.14 -9.86
C LEU A 43 -1.52 -0.24 -9.26
N SER A 44 -1.67 0.13 -7.99
CA SER A 44 -2.96 0.14 -7.31
C SER A 44 -3.98 1.07 -7.98
N ILE A 45 -3.55 2.27 -8.41
CA ILE A 45 -4.46 3.19 -9.10
C ILE A 45 -4.81 2.72 -10.52
N VAL A 46 -3.87 2.08 -11.23
CA VAL A 46 -4.14 1.48 -12.56
C VAL A 46 -5.16 0.34 -12.47
N VAL A 47 -5.05 -0.51 -11.46
CA VAL A 47 -6.05 -1.57 -11.19
C VAL A 47 -7.41 -0.96 -10.90
N LEU A 48 -7.46 0.12 -10.12
CA LEU A 48 -8.70 0.84 -9.83
C LEU A 48 -9.33 1.44 -11.09
N PHE A 49 -8.53 2.03 -11.97
CA PHE A 49 -8.98 2.51 -13.29
C PHE A 49 -9.58 1.37 -14.12
N GLY A 50 -8.93 0.21 -14.14
CA GLY A 50 -9.43 -0.98 -14.83
C GLY A 50 -10.77 -1.46 -14.28
N TYR A 51 -10.90 -1.49 -12.95
CA TYR A 51 -12.13 -1.87 -12.27
C TYR A 51 -13.28 -0.88 -12.52
N SER A 52 -13.03 0.42 -12.34
CA SER A 52 -14.01 1.49 -12.61
C SER A 52 -14.50 1.43 -14.05
N ARG A 53 -13.59 1.21 -15.01
CA ARG A 53 -13.95 1.08 -16.42
C ARG A 53 -14.71 -0.21 -16.75
N ALA A 54 -14.48 -1.30 -16.01
CA ALA A 54 -15.20 -2.56 -16.22
C ALA A 54 -16.63 -2.52 -15.66
N ASN A 55 -16.92 -1.65 -14.69
CA ASN A 55 -18.22 -1.54 -14.03
C ASN A 55 -19.00 -0.26 -14.41
N ASP A 56 -18.51 0.55 -15.35
CA ASP A 56 -19.09 1.85 -15.75
C ASP A 56 -19.31 2.83 -14.58
N GLU A 57 -18.51 2.71 -13.51
CA GLU A 57 -18.57 3.55 -12.31
C GLU A 57 -17.52 4.67 -12.36
N SER A 58 -17.80 5.79 -11.70
CA SER A 58 -16.83 6.89 -11.61
C SER A 58 -15.63 6.48 -10.75
N ILE A 59 -14.41 6.66 -11.25
CA ILE A 59 -13.20 6.39 -10.46
C ILE A 59 -13.16 7.20 -9.16
N ILE A 60 -13.80 8.37 -9.14
CA ILE A 60 -13.80 9.26 -7.97
C ILE A 60 -14.49 8.58 -6.78
N GLU A 61 -15.51 7.75 -7.03
CA GLU A 61 -16.23 6.99 -6.00
C GLU A 61 -15.34 5.94 -5.32
N TRP A 62 -14.29 5.49 -6.02
CA TRP A 62 -13.35 4.49 -5.53
C TRP A 62 -12.07 5.08 -4.91
N LEU A 63 -11.80 6.38 -5.12
CA LEU A 63 -10.63 7.06 -4.53
C LEU A 63 -10.58 6.99 -3.00
N PRO A 64 -11.69 7.09 -2.23
CA PRO A 64 -11.65 6.92 -0.78
C PRO A 64 -11.12 5.54 -0.36
N ILE A 65 -11.56 4.49 -1.05
CA ILE A 65 -11.12 3.11 -0.80
C ILE A 65 -9.63 2.96 -1.13
N TYR A 66 -9.20 3.53 -2.26
CA TYR A 66 -7.79 3.59 -2.61
C TYR A 66 -6.95 4.29 -1.52
N CYS A 67 -7.39 5.43 -1.02
CA CYS A 67 -6.69 6.15 0.06
C CYS A 67 -6.61 5.29 1.33
N ALA A 68 -7.72 4.66 1.74
CA ALA A 68 -7.76 3.78 2.91
C ALA A 68 -6.80 2.59 2.77
N MET A 69 -6.76 1.96 1.60
CA MET A 69 -5.83 0.86 1.31
C MET A 69 -4.37 1.33 1.41
N ILE A 70 -4.01 2.40 0.70
CA ILE A 70 -2.64 2.93 0.69
C ILE A 70 -2.18 3.35 2.08
N LEU A 71 -3.04 4.04 2.85
CA LEU A 71 -2.72 4.43 4.23
C LEU A 71 -2.64 3.23 5.16
N GLY A 72 -3.47 2.21 4.97
CA GLY A 72 -3.40 0.97 5.74
C GLY A 72 -2.08 0.24 5.52
N PHE A 73 -1.63 0.14 4.27
CA PHE A 73 -0.30 -0.36 3.95
C PHE A 73 0.81 0.50 4.54
N ALA A 74 0.65 1.82 4.53
CA ALA A 74 1.62 2.74 5.11
C ALA A 74 1.77 2.51 6.63
N LEU A 75 0.65 2.34 7.34
CA LEU A 75 0.62 2.07 8.78
C LEU A 75 1.29 0.74 9.14
N ALA A 76 1.19 -0.29 8.29
CA ALA A 76 1.84 -1.57 8.55
C ALA A 76 3.38 -1.48 8.59
N ALA A 77 3.98 -0.44 7.99
CA ALA A 77 5.42 -0.20 8.10
C ALA A 77 5.81 0.57 9.39
N VAL A 78 4.86 1.29 10.00
CA VAL A 78 5.10 2.11 11.19
C VAL A 78 5.47 1.22 12.37
N GLY A 79 6.58 1.55 13.06
CA GLY A 79 7.08 0.77 14.20
C GLY A 79 7.88 -0.49 13.81
N HIS A 80 7.89 -0.88 12.54
CA HIS A 80 8.59 -2.08 12.04
C HIS A 80 9.76 -1.77 11.11
N TRP A 81 10.17 -0.50 10.96
CA TRP A 81 11.25 -0.09 10.05
C TRP A 81 12.55 -0.86 10.22
N LYS A 82 12.95 -1.19 11.46
CA LYS A 82 14.17 -1.97 11.72
C LYS A 82 14.04 -3.40 11.18
N ALA A 83 12.89 -4.05 11.43
CA ALA A 83 12.62 -5.39 10.93
C ALA A 83 12.50 -5.41 9.39
N LEU A 84 11.79 -4.44 8.83
CA LEU A 84 11.66 -4.23 7.39
C LEU A 84 13.05 -4.05 6.74
N ARG A 85 13.90 -3.20 7.31
CA ARG A 85 15.25 -2.97 6.79
C ARG A 85 16.14 -4.21 6.88
N THR A 86 16.08 -4.96 7.99
CA THR A 86 16.81 -6.22 8.14
C THR A 86 16.37 -7.25 7.10
N PHE A 87 15.06 -7.39 6.88
CA PHE A 87 14.52 -8.28 5.86
C PHE A 87 14.93 -7.84 4.44
N MET A 88 14.84 -6.55 4.13
CA MET A 88 15.20 -6.02 2.82
C MET A 88 16.71 -6.09 2.54
N ALA A 89 17.55 -6.00 3.58
CA ALA A 89 18.98 -6.29 3.49
C ALA A 89 19.21 -7.77 3.14
N TRP A 90 18.59 -8.68 3.89
CA TRP A 90 18.68 -10.12 3.63
C TRP A 90 18.22 -10.49 2.22
N ARG A 91 17.11 -9.90 1.74
CA ARG A 91 16.57 -10.10 0.38
C ARG A 91 17.52 -9.61 -0.72
N ALA A 92 18.29 -8.55 -0.43
CA ALA A 92 19.31 -8.06 -1.36
C ALA A 92 20.51 -9.01 -1.43
N GLU A 93 20.88 -9.63 -0.31
CA GLU A 93 21.98 -10.59 -0.20
C GLU A 93 21.61 -12.00 -0.70
N ASN A 94 20.32 -12.35 -0.66
CA ASN A 94 19.79 -13.68 -1.03
C ASN A 94 18.75 -13.57 -2.15
N PRO A 95 19.12 -13.10 -3.36
CA PRO A 95 18.18 -12.99 -4.46
C PRO A 95 17.62 -14.37 -4.85
N GLY A 96 16.29 -14.50 -4.89
CA GLY A 96 15.61 -15.72 -5.36
C GLY A 96 15.31 -16.76 -4.28
N LYS A 97 15.75 -16.56 -3.03
CA LYS A 97 15.29 -17.40 -1.91
C LYS A 97 13.85 -17.05 -1.51
N PRO A 98 13.07 -18.03 -1.06
CA PRO A 98 11.70 -17.78 -0.62
C PRO A 98 11.68 -16.89 0.63
N ASP A 99 10.71 -15.97 0.69
CA ASP A 99 10.58 -14.98 1.76
C ASP A 99 10.40 -15.61 3.16
N SER A 100 9.96 -16.87 3.24
CA SER A 100 9.85 -17.64 4.48
C SER A 100 11.19 -17.95 5.16
N GLU A 101 12.29 -17.96 4.42
CA GLU A 101 13.64 -18.18 4.95
C GLU A 101 14.27 -16.87 5.48
N GLY A 102 13.62 -15.73 5.26
CA GLY A 102 14.10 -14.43 5.68
C GLY A 102 13.95 -14.20 7.19
N PRO A 103 14.86 -13.42 7.80
CA PRO A 103 14.73 -13.01 9.19
C PRO A 103 13.49 -12.13 9.38
N SER A 104 12.90 -12.20 10.57
CA SER A 104 11.74 -11.37 10.96
C SER A 104 10.43 -11.69 10.19
N THR A 105 10.18 -12.93 9.79
CA THR A 105 8.91 -13.40 9.17
C THR A 105 7.58 -12.92 9.83
N PRO A 106 7.47 -12.65 11.15
CA PRO A 106 6.20 -12.25 11.77
C PRO A 106 5.57 -10.93 11.27
N TRP A 107 6.34 -9.95 10.78
CA TRP A 107 5.76 -8.68 10.30
C TRP A 107 5.03 -8.85 8.95
N MET A 108 5.44 -9.81 8.11
CA MET A 108 4.72 -10.15 6.87
C MET A 108 3.34 -10.74 7.18
N LEU A 109 3.20 -11.44 8.30
CA LEU A 109 1.91 -11.94 8.79
C LEU A 109 1.00 -10.79 9.24
N GLN A 110 1.56 -9.75 9.88
CA GLN A 110 0.80 -8.55 10.24
C GLN A 110 0.32 -7.79 9.00
N LEU A 111 1.14 -7.66 7.95
CA LEU A 111 0.72 -7.11 6.66
C LEU A 111 -0.44 -7.90 6.03
N ALA A 112 -0.35 -9.23 6.06
CA ALA A 112 -1.39 -10.11 5.53
C ALA A 112 -2.72 -10.01 6.29
N VAL A 113 -2.70 -9.59 7.56
CA VAL A 113 -3.91 -9.40 8.39
C VAL A 113 -4.43 -7.96 8.39
N THR A 114 -3.56 -6.95 8.28
CA THR A 114 -3.97 -5.53 8.20
C THR A 114 -4.65 -5.19 6.88
N LEU A 115 -4.21 -5.82 5.79
CA LEU A 115 -4.77 -5.64 4.44
C LEU A 115 -6.27 -5.97 4.39
N PRO A 116 -6.74 -7.17 4.79
CA PRO A 116 -8.17 -7.47 4.87
C PRO A 116 -8.87 -6.64 5.94
N GLY A 117 -8.23 -6.44 7.09
CA GLY A 117 -8.81 -5.73 8.23
C GLY A 117 -9.16 -4.27 7.97
N LEU A 118 -8.46 -3.57 7.06
CA LEU A 118 -8.75 -2.19 6.67
C LEU A 118 -9.53 -2.06 5.36
N SER A 119 -9.32 -2.96 4.40
CA SER A 119 -10.05 -2.93 3.12
C SER A 119 -11.51 -3.34 3.25
N ILE A 120 -11.83 -4.30 4.13
CA ILE A 120 -13.21 -4.79 4.32
C ILE A 120 -14.11 -3.72 4.97
N PRO A 121 -13.73 -3.03 6.06
CA PRO A 121 -14.54 -1.96 6.62
C PRO A 121 -14.66 -0.75 5.68
N ALA A 122 -13.59 -0.40 4.94
CA ALA A 122 -13.65 0.65 3.94
C ALA A 122 -14.67 0.31 2.82
N PHE A 123 -14.64 -0.93 2.31
CA PHE A 123 -15.63 -1.40 1.34
C PHE A 123 -17.07 -1.37 1.88
N LEU A 124 -17.28 -1.68 3.17
CA LEU A 124 -18.59 -1.66 3.80
C LEU A 124 -19.10 -0.25 4.16
N LEU A 125 -18.21 0.71 4.39
CA LEU A 125 -18.56 2.10 4.75
C LEU A 125 -18.81 2.99 3.53
N PHE A 126 -18.25 2.64 2.36
CA PHE A 126 -18.35 3.44 1.13
C PHE A 126 -19.27 2.83 0.06
N ARG A 127 -19.97 1.74 0.39
CA ARG A 127 -21.11 1.21 -0.38
C ARG A 127 -22.43 1.77 0.13
#